data_AF-A0A2X2C3L3-F1
#
_entry.id   AF-A0A2X2C3L3-F1
#
_cell.length_a   1.000
_cell.length_b   1.000
_cell.length_c   1.000
_cell.angle_alpha   90.00
_cell.angle_beta   90.00
_cell.angle_gamma   90.00
#
_symmetry.space_group_name_H-M   'P 1'
#
loop_
_entity.id
_entity.type
_entity.pdbx_description
1 polymer ?
#
loop_
_entity_poly.entity_id
_entity_poly.type
_entity_poly.pdbx_seq_one_letter_code
_entity_poly.pdbx_strand_id
1 'polypeptide(L)'
;MWGDGMSVALMLAIGNIATKVGDGMTLAAMIGSANIFTHIGHEETFAAMVGKGNVLTKVGNGLTLGLMLGVANIYTHVGDGIGIGLFSGKANIMTKVG
;
A
#
# COMPACT_ATOMS: atom_id res chain seq x y z
N MET A 1 -3.37 5.23 -11.56
CA MET A 1 -2.17 5.02 -12.38
C MET A 1 -2.37 3.72 -13.13
N TRP A 2 -2.26 3.72 -14.46
CA TRP A 2 -2.54 2.54 -15.29
C TRP A 2 -1.32 2.20 -16.16
N GLY A 3 -1.21 0.94 -16.57
CA GLY A 3 -0.17 0.45 -17.48
C GLY A 3 1.01 -0.19 -16.75
N ASP A 4 2.01 -0.65 -17.51
CA ASP A 4 3.05 -1.57 -16.99
C ASP A 4 4.41 -0.89 -16.72
N GLY A 5 4.40 0.45 -16.68
CA GLY A 5 5.59 1.23 -16.35
C GLY A 5 5.80 1.39 -14.85
N MET A 6 7.03 1.75 -14.47
CA MET A 6 7.36 2.24 -13.13
C MET A 6 6.40 3.36 -12.73
N SER A 7 5.91 3.29 -11.51
CA SER A 7 4.90 4.20 -10.98
C SER A 7 5.37 4.81 -9.66
N VAL A 8 5.37 6.14 -9.56
CA VAL A 8 5.69 6.87 -8.33
C VAL A 8 4.52 7.77 -7.94
N ALA A 9 4.06 7.70 -6.69
CA ALA A 9 3.03 8.57 -6.14
C ALA A 9 3.53 9.25 -4.86
N LEU A 10 3.50 10.59 -4.84
CA LEU A 10 3.72 11.41 -3.64
C LEU A 10 2.45 12.21 -3.38
N MET A 11 1.81 12.00 -2.23
CA MET A 11 0.50 12.59 -1.92
C MET A 11 0.49 13.23 -0.52
N LEU A 12 0.13 14.51 -0.46
CA LEU A 12 0.08 15.33 0.75
C LEU A 12 -1.28 16.03 0.83
N ALA A 13 -2.23 15.48 1.59
CA ALA A 13 -3.57 16.04 1.77
C ALA A 13 -4.23 15.51 3.05
N ILE A 14 -5.38 16.04 3.44
CA ILE A 14 -6.13 15.51 4.60
C ILE A 14 -6.58 14.06 4.34
N GLY A 15 -6.95 13.74 3.10
CA GLY A 15 -7.27 12.39 2.66
C GLY A 15 -6.61 12.09 1.32
N ASN A 16 -5.90 10.96 1.22
CA ASN A 16 -5.23 10.54 0.00
C ASN A 16 -5.76 9.18 -0.46
N ILE A 17 -6.03 9.05 -1.76
CA ILE A 17 -6.43 7.78 -2.38
C ILE A 17 -5.62 7.60 -3.66
N ALA A 18 -4.90 6.48 -3.76
CA ALA A 18 -4.21 6.09 -4.99
C ALA A 18 -4.52 4.64 -5.35
N THR A 19 -4.81 4.43 -6.64
CA THR A 19 -4.97 3.11 -7.22
C THR A 19 -4.01 2.96 -8.39
N LYS A 20 -3.20 1.90 -8.36
CA LYS A 20 -2.36 1.44 -9.47
C LYS A 20 -2.95 0.14 -10.02
N VAL A 21 -3.10 0.06 -11.34
CA VAL A 21 -3.45 -1.17 -12.05
C VAL A 21 -2.44 -1.40 -13.17
N GLY A 22 -1.94 -2.62 -13.27
CA GLY A 22 -0.91 -3.03 -14.24
C GLY A 22 0.40 -3.39 -13.55
N ASP A 23 1.27 -4.06 -14.29
CA ASP A 23 2.48 -4.69 -13.77
C ASP A 23 3.64 -3.72 -13.86
N GLY A 24 4.14 -3.21 -12.73
CA GLY A 24 5.37 -2.43 -12.71
C GLY A 24 5.74 -2.03 -11.29
N MET A 25 7.04 -1.86 -11.04
CA MET A 25 7.52 -1.41 -9.74
C MET A 25 6.79 -0.13 -9.33
N THR A 26 6.17 -0.15 -8.15
CA THR A 26 5.36 0.96 -7.67
C THR A 26 5.84 1.45 -6.32
N LEU A 27 6.12 2.75 -6.23
CA LEU A 27 6.54 3.47 -5.04
C LEU A 27 5.44 4.48 -4.65
N ALA A 28 4.97 4.43 -3.41
CA ALA A 28 3.98 5.35 -2.89
C ALA A 28 4.42 5.96 -1.55
N ALA A 29 4.33 7.28 -1.42
CA ALA A 29 4.49 8.00 -0.17
C ALA A 29 3.24 8.88 0.05
N MET A 30 2.51 8.62 1.15
CA MET A 30 1.21 9.24 1.41
C MET A 30 1.18 9.79 2.85
N ILE A 31 0.94 11.09 2.99
CA ILE A 31 0.86 11.77 4.28
C ILE A 31 -0.48 12.50 4.36
N GLY A 32 -1.28 12.17 5.38
CA GLY A 32 -2.62 12.71 5.55
C GLY A 32 -3.31 12.19 6.80
N SER A 33 -4.54 12.61 7.10
CA SER A 33 -5.32 12.00 8.20
C SER A 33 -5.79 10.60 7.83
N ALA A 34 -6.14 10.36 6.56
CA ALA A 34 -6.52 9.05 6.05
C ALA A 34 -5.83 8.78 4.71
N ASN A 35 -5.23 7.61 4.55
CA ASN A 35 -4.54 7.19 3.32
C ASN A 35 -5.05 5.83 2.86
N ILE A 36 -5.37 5.70 1.58
CA ILE A 36 -5.75 4.44 0.95
C ILE A 36 -4.89 4.22 -0.29
N PHE A 37 -4.12 3.14 -0.31
CA PHE A 37 -3.36 2.73 -1.48
C PHE A 37 -3.77 1.33 -1.91
N THR A 38 -4.08 1.18 -3.20
CA THR A 38 -4.38 -0.11 -3.82
C THR A 38 -3.47 -0.33 -5.03
N HIS A 39 -2.82 -1.49 -5.11
CA HIS A 39 -2.10 -1.94 -6.29
C HIS A 39 -2.62 -3.29 -6.75
N ILE A 40 -3.15 -3.34 -7.97
CA ILE A 40 -3.56 -4.55 -8.67
C ILE A 40 -2.53 -4.84 -9.78
N GLY A 41 -1.70 -5.87 -9.58
CA GLY A 41 -0.59 -6.25 -10.46
C GLY A 41 0.37 -7.23 -9.77
N HIS A 42 1.32 -7.82 -10.50
CA HIS A 42 2.21 -8.89 -10.04
C HIS A 42 3.62 -8.44 -9.65
N GLU A 43 3.88 -7.15 -9.76
CA GLU A 43 5.21 -6.57 -9.55
C GLU A 43 5.37 -5.93 -8.17
N GLU A 44 6.60 -5.52 -7.90
CA GLU A 44 7.05 -4.96 -6.64
C GLU A 44 6.28 -3.71 -6.19
N THR A 45 5.97 -3.64 -4.90
CA THR A 45 5.25 -2.51 -4.30
C THR A 45 5.91 -2.05 -3.01
N PHE A 46 6.23 -0.76 -2.92
CA PHE A 46 6.75 -0.13 -1.72
C PHE A 46 5.87 1.06 -1.36
N ALA A 47 5.25 1.01 -0.17
CA ALA A 47 4.34 2.05 0.29
C ALA A 47 4.75 2.55 1.68
N ALA A 48 4.93 3.87 1.83
CA ALA A 48 5.06 4.55 3.10
C ALA A 48 3.82 5.42 3.35
N MET A 49 3.09 5.13 4.42
CA MET A 49 1.80 5.75 4.73
C MET A 49 1.79 6.29 6.16
N VAL A 50 1.55 7.59 6.31
CA VAL A 50 1.54 8.26 7.61
C VAL A 50 0.21 9.00 7.80
N GLY A 51 -0.54 8.63 8.83
CA GLY A 51 -1.85 9.23 9.11
C GLY A 51 -2.57 8.67 10.31
N LYS A 52 -3.82 9.09 10.58
CA LYS A 52 -4.63 8.45 11.63
C LYS A 52 -5.09 7.05 11.20
N GLY A 53 -5.47 6.90 9.93
CA GLY A 53 -5.87 5.63 9.32
C GLY A 53 -5.13 5.37 8.02
N ASN A 54 -4.53 4.20 7.86
CA ASN A 54 -3.86 3.79 6.63
C ASN A 54 -4.40 2.45 6.15
N VAL A 55 -4.69 2.34 4.85
CA VAL A 55 -5.11 1.09 4.20
C VAL A 55 -4.23 0.82 3.00
N LEU A 56 -3.52 -0.30 3.01
CA LEU A 56 -2.74 -0.82 1.90
C LEU A 56 -3.40 -2.09 1.38
N THR A 57 -3.72 -2.15 0.09
CA THR A 57 -4.19 -3.38 -0.56
C THR A 57 -3.31 -3.72 -1.75
N LYS A 58 -2.77 -4.94 -1.76
CA LYS A 58 -2.08 -5.55 -2.90
C LYS A 58 -2.91 -6.71 -3.41
N VAL A 59 -3.18 -6.74 -4.72
CA VAL A 59 -3.74 -7.88 -5.43
C VAL A 59 -2.77 -8.30 -6.52
N GLY A 60 -2.30 -9.54 -6.45
CA GLY A 60 -1.29 -10.12 -7.33
C GLY A 60 -0.03 -10.52 -6.58
N ASN A 61 0.91 -11.07 -7.34
CA ASN A 61 2.15 -11.63 -6.80
C ASN A 61 3.26 -10.56 -6.71
N GLY A 62 4.48 -10.97 -6.37
CA GLY A 62 5.61 -10.07 -6.13
C GLY A 62 5.79 -9.69 -4.67
N LEU A 63 6.90 -9.02 -4.35
CA LEU A 63 7.14 -8.49 -3.01
C LEU A 63 6.36 -7.18 -2.81
N THR A 64 5.78 -7.03 -1.62
CA THR A 64 5.12 -5.81 -1.19
C THR A 64 5.55 -5.45 0.21
N LEU A 65 6.11 -4.26 0.36
CA LEU A 65 6.54 -3.68 1.63
C LEU A 65 5.66 -2.46 1.96
N GLY A 66 4.96 -2.52 3.09
CA GLY A 66 4.21 -1.41 3.65
C GLY A 66 4.85 -0.90 4.95
N LEU A 67 5.28 0.36 4.99
CA LEU A 67 5.56 1.10 6.22
C LEU A 67 4.34 1.96 6.57
N MET A 68 3.65 1.63 7.65
CA MET A 68 2.36 2.22 7.99
C MET A 68 2.36 2.75 9.41
N LEU A 69 2.31 4.08 9.56
CA LEU A 69 2.34 4.78 10.84
C LEU A 69 1.00 5.47 11.08
N GLY A 70 0.28 5.07 12.13
CA GLY A 70 -1.01 5.67 12.44
C GLY A 70 -1.71 5.15 13.68
N VAL A 71 -2.97 5.54 13.88
CA VAL A 71 -3.79 4.96 14.96
C VAL A 71 -4.26 3.58 14.56
N ALA A 72 -4.72 3.43 13.31
CA ALA A 72 -5.16 2.17 12.72
C ALA A 72 -4.47 1.95 11.36
N ASN A 73 -3.91 0.76 11.16
CA ASN A 73 -3.28 0.35 9.92
C ASN A 73 -3.86 -0.99 9.45
N ILE A 74 -4.26 -1.06 8.18
CA ILE A 74 -4.79 -2.27 7.56
C ILE A 74 -3.96 -2.56 6.32
N TYR A 75 -3.30 -3.72 6.28
CA TYR A 75 -2.62 -4.22 5.10
C TYR A 75 -3.26 -5.52 4.64
N THR A 76 -3.72 -5.57 3.40
CA THR A 76 -4.24 -6.78 2.76
C THR A 76 -3.38 -7.13 1.55
N HIS A 77 -2.93 -8.39 1.46
CA HIS A 77 -2.27 -8.94 0.28
C HIS A 77 -3.03 -10.18 -0.19
N VAL A 78 -3.56 -10.12 -1.41
CA VAL A 78 -4.18 -11.24 -2.12
C VAL A 78 -3.24 -11.72 -3.23
N GLY A 79 -2.87 -13.00 -3.23
CA GLY A 79 -1.89 -13.62 -4.12
C GLY A 79 -0.77 -14.31 -3.33
N ASP A 80 0.11 -15.04 -4.01
CA ASP A 80 1.13 -15.90 -3.41
C ASP A 80 2.48 -15.16 -3.20
N GLY A 81 2.53 -13.87 -3.51
CA GLY A 81 3.73 -13.03 -3.36
C GLY A 81 4.15 -12.80 -1.90
N ILE A 82 5.31 -12.18 -1.69
CA ILE A 82 5.80 -11.90 -0.33
C ILE A 82 5.19 -10.58 0.16
N GLY A 83 4.50 -10.61 1.30
CA GLY A 83 4.00 -9.40 1.95
C GLY A 83 4.76 -9.10 3.24
N ILE A 84 5.29 -7.89 3.38
CA ILE A 84 5.97 -7.40 4.58
C ILE A 84 5.26 -6.12 5.04
N GLY A 85 4.77 -6.12 6.29
CA GLY A 85 4.17 -4.96 6.92
C GLY A 85 4.96 -4.51 8.15
N LEU A 86 5.40 -3.25 8.16
CA LEU A 86 5.99 -2.58 9.31
C LEU A 86 4.96 -1.56 9.83
N PHE A 87 4.42 -1.85 11.01
CA PHE A 87 3.29 -1.08 11.55
C PHE A 87 3.65 -0.39 12.87
N SER A 88 3.11 0.80 13.06
CA SER A 88 3.05 1.45 14.37
C SER A 88 1.66 2.04 14.56
N GLY A 89 0.98 1.64 15.64
CA GLY A 89 -0.39 2.08 15.93
C GLY A 89 -1.10 1.26 16.99
N LYS A 90 -2.29 1.72 17.38
CA LYS A 90 -3.14 1.02 18.36
C LYS A 90 -3.79 -0.23 17.76
N ALA A 91 -4.10 -0.20 16.47
CA ALA A 91 -4.66 -1.33 15.74
C ALA A 91 -3.86 -1.55 14.46
N ASN A 92 -3.22 -2.72 14.35
CA ASN A 92 -2.48 -3.13 13.16
C ASN A 92 -3.01 -4.47 12.71
N ILE A 93 -3.57 -4.52 11.50
CA ILE A 93 -4.16 -5.72 10.92
C ILE A 93 -3.43 -6.00 9.62
N MET A 94 -2.93 -7.23 9.50
CA MET A 94 -2.38 -7.75 8.26
C MET A 94 -3.16 -8.99 7.85
N THR A 95 -3.66 -9.00 6.62
CA THR A 95 -4.39 -10.13 6.03
C THR A 95 -3.65 -10.61 4.80
N LYS A 96 -3.45 -11.93 4.71
CA LYS A 96 -2.86 -12.62 3.55
C LYS A 96 -3.85 -13.66 3.05
N VAL A 97 -4.07 -13.70 1.74
CA VAL A 97 -4.91 -14.70 1.06
C VAL A 97 -4.15 -15.21 -0.15
N GLY A 98 -3.93 -16.52 -0.26
CA GLY A 98 -2.98 -17.12 -1.21
C GLY A 98 -1.81 -17.72 -0.46
#